data_AF-A0A2P6W4L3-F1
#
_entry.id   AF-A0A2P6W4L3-F1
#
_cell.length_a   1.000
_cell.length_b   1.000
_cell.length_c   1.000
_cell.angle_alpha   90.00
_cell.angle_beta   90.00
_cell.angle_gamma   90.00
#
_symmetry.space_group_name_H-M   'P 1'
#
loop_
_entity.id
_entity.type
_entity.pdbx_description
1 polymer ?
#
loop_
_entity_poly.entity_id
_entity_poly.type
_entity_poly.pdbx_seq_one_letter_code
_entity_poly.pdbx_strand_id
1 'polypeptide(L)'
;MARMHNDGRGSSGPDKPVTKKNPRWMDYDEDEVIDLIVKLRKDGKDPSQIGMALRDQYGIPSVKQVTDKKITEILEEEGFGLNIPEDLQNLVDKAESIQDHIEENQKDEEAIRQLELTEAKVRKIASYHRDEGNIPEDWKYERDE
;
A
#
# COMPACT_ATOMS: atom_id res chain seq x y z
N MET A 1 -0.25 6.66 9.69
CA MET A 1 0.98 6.60 10.53
C MET A 1 1.67 7.95 10.78
N ALA A 2 1.26 9.05 10.15
CA ALA A 2 1.95 10.34 10.25
C ALA A 2 2.19 10.85 11.70
N ARG A 3 1.34 10.45 12.66
CA ARG A 3 1.41 10.87 14.07
C ARG A 3 2.02 9.84 15.03
N MET A 4 2.33 8.63 14.55
CA MET A 4 2.66 7.52 15.46
C MET A 4 4.02 7.68 16.15
N HIS A 5 4.96 8.35 15.48
CA HIS A 5 6.32 8.59 15.97
C HIS A 5 6.75 10.04 15.73
N ASN A 6 5.78 10.96 15.70
CA ASN A 6 5.99 12.38 15.45
C ASN A 6 4.94 13.19 16.21
N ASP A 7 5.32 14.32 16.80
CA ASP A 7 4.46 15.24 17.55
C ASP A 7 3.49 16.05 16.67
N GLY A 8 3.61 15.93 15.35
CA GLY A 8 2.75 16.60 14.37
C GLY A 8 1.25 16.26 14.53
N ARG A 9 0.40 17.29 14.41
CA ARG A 9 -1.07 17.18 14.53
C ARG A 9 -1.81 17.31 13.20
N GLY A 10 -1.10 17.26 12.07
CA GLY A 10 -1.68 17.40 10.74
C GLY A 10 -2.83 16.41 10.49
N SER A 11 -3.91 16.89 9.86
CA SER A 11 -5.07 16.09 9.47
C SER A 11 -5.36 16.36 8.00
N SER A 12 -5.03 15.40 7.16
CA SER A 12 -5.27 15.48 5.71
C SER A 12 -5.63 14.08 5.22
N GLY A 13 -6.71 13.98 4.47
CA GLY A 13 -7.22 12.73 3.92
C GLY A 13 -8.30 13.01 2.88
N PRO A 14 -8.57 12.06 1.98
CA PRO A 14 -9.59 12.24 0.96
C PRO A 14 -11.00 12.12 1.56
N ASP A 15 -11.85 13.10 1.30
CA ASP A 15 -13.28 13.03 1.61
C ASP A 15 -14.03 12.32 0.46
N LYS A 16 -14.69 11.21 0.79
CA LYS A 16 -15.44 10.43 -0.21
C LYS A 16 -16.78 11.10 -0.51
N PRO A 17 -17.26 11.05 -1.77
CA PRO A 17 -18.62 11.48 -2.10
C PRO A 17 -19.67 10.72 -1.28
N VAL A 18 -20.73 11.41 -0.89
CA VAL A 18 -21.85 10.80 -0.13
C VAL A 18 -22.58 9.76 -0.97
N THR A 19 -22.71 10.02 -2.28
CA THR A 19 -23.40 9.14 -3.23
C THR A 19 -22.53 7.92 -3.54
N LYS A 20 -23.10 6.72 -3.35
CA LYS A 20 -22.46 5.44 -3.67
C LYS A 20 -22.70 4.94 -5.10
N LYS A 21 -23.50 5.67 -5.88
CA LYS A 21 -23.82 5.32 -7.27
C LYS A 21 -22.71 5.77 -8.20
N ASN A 22 -22.48 5.00 -9.26
CA ASN A 22 -21.56 5.39 -10.32
C ASN A 22 -22.01 6.71 -10.96
N PRO A 23 -21.06 7.61 -11.27
CA PRO A 23 -21.36 8.82 -12.01
C PRO A 23 -21.93 8.50 -13.40
N ARG A 24 -22.82 9.37 -13.91
CA ARG A 24 -23.46 9.18 -15.23
C ARG A 24 -22.52 9.22 -16.44
N TRP A 25 -21.33 9.78 -16.25
CA TRP A 25 -20.31 9.95 -17.30
C TRP A 25 -19.30 8.80 -17.33
N MET A 26 -19.43 7.83 -16.42
CA MET A 26 -18.65 6.61 -16.44
C MET A 26 -19.35 5.61 -17.35
N ASP A 27 -18.73 5.31 -18.47
CA ASP A 27 -19.24 4.36 -19.47
C ASP A 27 -18.64 2.95 -19.32
N TYR A 28 -17.79 2.73 -18.32
CA TYR A 28 -17.13 1.44 -18.10
C TYR A 28 -18.02 0.46 -17.34
N ASP A 29 -18.07 -0.77 -17.84
CA ASP A 29 -18.70 -1.91 -17.18
C ASP A 29 -17.78 -2.55 -16.13
N GLU A 30 -18.36 -3.38 -15.25
CA GLU A 30 -17.62 -4.06 -14.18
C GLU A 30 -16.45 -4.91 -14.71
N ASP A 31 -16.72 -5.72 -15.73
CA ASP A 31 -15.74 -6.61 -16.35
C ASP A 31 -14.57 -5.83 -16.99
N GLU A 32 -14.86 -4.70 -17.64
CA GLU A 32 -13.84 -3.85 -18.25
C GLU A 32 -12.92 -3.23 -17.19
N VAL A 33 -13.45 -2.88 -16.02
CA VAL A 33 -12.65 -2.37 -14.90
C VAL A 33 -11.73 -3.45 -14.35
N ILE A 34 -12.20 -4.69 -14.25
CA ILE A 34 -11.37 -5.84 -13.81
C ILE A 34 -10.24 -6.09 -14.81
N ASP A 35 -10.55 -6.12 -16.11
CA ASP A 35 -9.54 -6.28 -17.17
C ASP A 35 -8.47 -5.18 -17.13
N LEU A 36 -8.87 -3.93 -16.89
CA LEU A 36 -7.95 -2.80 -16.72
C LEU A 36 -7.06 -2.97 -15.48
N ILE A 37 -7.61 -3.42 -14.36
CA ILE A 37 -6.85 -3.69 -13.13
C ILE A 37 -5.79 -4.78 -13.40
N VAL A 38 -6.18 -5.89 -14.03
CA VAL A 38 -5.28 -6.99 -14.36
C VAL A 38 -4.19 -6.53 -15.33
N LYS A 39 -4.53 -5.73 -16.33
CA LYS A 39 -3.56 -5.16 -17.28
C LYS A 39 -2.53 -4.28 -16.55
N LEU A 40 -2.99 -3.34 -15.73
CA LEU A 40 -2.10 -2.45 -14.97
C LEU A 40 -1.23 -3.22 -13.97
N ARG A 41 -1.73 -4.33 -13.44
CA ARG A 41 -0.95 -5.22 -12.58
C ARG A 41 0.14 -5.97 -13.35
N LYS A 42 -0.17 -6.45 -14.55
CA LYS A 42 0.82 -7.07 -15.46
C LYS A 42 1.91 -6.09 -15.89
N ASP A 43 1.58 -4.80 -15.97
CA ASP A 43 2.55 -3.72 -16.18
C ASP A 43 3.43 -3.45 -14.93
N GLY A 44 3.22 -4.18 -13.83
CA GLY A 44 4.02 -4.10 -12.61
C GLY A 44 3.59 -3.03 -11.62
N LYS A 45 2.39 -2.46 -11.76
CA LYS A 45 1.90 -1.42 -10.82
C LYS A 45 1.36 -2.02 -9.53
N ASP A 46 1.55 -1.28 -8.44
CA ASP A 46 0.99 -1.61 -7.13
C ASP A 46 -0.49 -1.25 -7.01
N PRO A 47 -1.27 -1.94 -6.15
CA PRO A 47 -2.69 -1.63 -5.94
C PRO A 47 -2.99 -0.14 -5.72
N SER A 48 -2.17 0.56 -4.92
CA SER A 48 -2.30 2.02 -4.70
C SER A 48 -2.10 2.82 -5.99
N GLN A 49 -1.11 2.44 -6.82
CA GLN A 49 -0.84 3.09 -8.10
C GLN A 49 -1.91 2.79 -9.15
N ILE A 50 -2.45 1.57 -9.15
CA ILE A 50 -3.59 1.17 -9.99
C ILE A 50 -4.78 2.07 -9.67
N GLY A 51 -5.11 2.28 -8.40
CA GLY A 51 -6.19 3.17 -7.99
C GLY A 51 -6.01 4.62 -8.48
N MET A 52 -4.78 5.15 -8.44
CA MET A 52 -4.48 6.48 -8.97
C MET A 52 -4.62 6.52 -10.50
N ALA A 53 -4.09 5.52 -11.21
CA ALA A 53 -4.19 5.45 -12.67
C ALA A 53 -5.64 5.36 -13.15
N LEU A 54 -6.46 4.52 -12.51
CA LEU A 54 -7.89 4.39 -12.82
C LEU A 54 -8.63 5.72 -12.64
N ARG A 55 -8.33 6.46 -11.57
CA ARG A 55 -8.95 7.77 -11.32
C ARG A 55 -8.48 8.84 -12.31
N ASP A 56 -7.18 8.96 -12.52
CA ASP A 56 -6.58 10.10 -13.19
C ASP A 56 -6.53 9.93 -14.72
N GLN A 57 -6.40 8.69 -15.22
CA GLN A 57 -6.30 8.41 -16.66
C GLN A 57 -7.63 7.92 -17.25
N TYR A 58 -8.32 7.03 -16.56
CA TYR A 58 -9.55 6.39 -17.05
C TYR A 58 -10.83 7.06 -16.52
N GLY A 59 -10.70 7.98 -15.55
CA GLY A 59 -11.85 8.67 -14.97
C GLY A 59 -12.70 7.80 -14.06
N ILE A 60 -12.18 6.70 -13.52
CA ILE A 60 -12.91 5.82 -12.60
C ILE A 60 -12.67 6.27 -11.15
N PRO A 61 -13.63 6.95 -10.47
CA PRO A 61 -13.35 7.57 -9.18
C PRO A 61 -13.25 6.56 -8.03
N SER A 62 -13.97 5.44 -8.10
CA SER A 62 -13.94 4.42 -7.07
C SER A 62 -14.27 3.04 -7.63
N VAL A 63 -13.27 2.15 -7.65
CA VAL A 63 -13.44 0.75 -8.05
C VAL A 63 -14.50 0.03 -7.22
N LYS A 64 -14.53 0.32 -5.91
CA LYS A 64 -15.52 -0.26 -5.00
C LYS A 64 -16.96 0.16 -5.32
N GLN A 65 -17.19 1.30 -5.94
CA GLN A 65 -18.55 1.70 -6.34
C GLN A 65 -19.03 0.93 -7.58
N VAL A 66 -18.09 0.50 -8.42
CA VAL A 66 -18.38 -0.21 -9.67
C VAL A 66 -18.53 -1.71 -9.43
N THR A 67 -17.57 -2.30 -8.71
CA THR A 67 -17.40 -3.76 -8.57
C THR A 67 -17.81 -4.30 -7.21
N ASP A 68 -18.22 -3.42 -6.28
CA ASP A 68 -18.45 -3.70 -4.84
C ASP A 68 -17.23 -4.26 -4.05
N LYS A 69 -16.15 -4.64 -4.74
CA LYS A 69 -14.91 -5.19 -4.20
C LYS A 69 -13.79 -4.15 -4.15
N LYS A 70 -12.77 -4.42 -3.34
CA LYS A 70 -11.51 -3.66 -3.32
C LYS A 70 -10.57 -4.17 -4.42
N ILE A 71 -9.63 -3.32 -4.83
CA ILE A 71 -8.59 -3.68 -5.80
C ILE A 71 -7.79 -4.90 -5.31
N THR A 72 -7.47 -4.99 -4.01
CA THR A 72 -6.74 -6.13 -3.44
C THR A 72 -7.52 -7.44 -3.58
N GLU A 73 -8.82 -7.42 -3.31
CA GLU A 73 -9.71 -8.59 -3.41
C GLU A 73 -9.82 -9.06 -4.88
N ILE A 74 -9.97 -8.12 -5.82
CA ILE A 74 -9.99 -8.43 -7.26
C ILE A 74 -8.67 -9.07 -7.71
N LEU A 75 -7.53 -8.54 -7.26
CA LEU A 75 -6.23 -9.10 -7.61
C LEU A 75 -5.99 -10.50 -7.02
N GLU A 76 -6.51 -10.77 -5.82
CA GLU A 76 -6.46 -12.11 -5.21
C GLU A 76 -7.32 -13.11 -6.00
N GLU A 77 -8.53 -12.74 -6.40
CA GLU A 77 -9.42 -13.57 -7.22
C GLU A 77 -8.82 -13.91 -8.59
N GLU A 78 -8.15 -12.94 -9.22
CA GLU A 78 -7.48 -13.10 -10.52
C GLU A 78 -6.11 -13.79 -10.43
N GLY A 79 -5.67 -14.19 -9.23
CA GLY A 79 -4.40 -14.90 -9.02
C GLY A 79 -3.14 -14.03 -9.06
N PHE A 80 -3.29 -12.70 -9.01
CA PHE A 80 -2.20 -11.72 -8.89
C PHE A 80 -2.01 -11.20 -7.46
N GLY A 81 -2.47 -11.98 -6.47
CA GLY A 81 -2.32 -11.69 -5.05
C GLY A 81 -0.86 -11.43 -4.65
N LEU A 82 -0.67 -10.48 -3.75
CA LEU A 82 0.63 -10.18 -3.17
C LEU A 82 0.93 -11.18 -2.03
N ASN A 83 2.12 -11.80 -2.05
CA ASN A 83 2.56 -12.67 -0.95
C ASN A 83 2.81 -11.89 0.35
N ILE A 84 3.21 -10.62 0.22
CA ILE A 84 3.45 -9.70 1.32
C ILE A 84 2.62 -8.45 1.04
N PRO A 85 1.85 -7.93 2.00
CA PRO A 85 1.10 -6.68 1.84
C PRO A 85 1.98 -5.52 1.37
N GLU A 86 1.44 -4.70 0.45
CA GLU A 86 2.12 -3.54 -0.15
C GLU A 86 2.67 -2.56 0.90
N ASP A 87 1.92 -2.33 1.97
CA ASP A 87 2.30 -1.41 3.04
C ASP A 87 3.48 -1.92 3.88
N LEU A 88 3.53 -3.23 4.13
CA LEU A 88 4.65 -3.87 4.80
C LEU A 88 5.90 -3.86 3.92
N GLN A 89 5.77 -4.20 2.64
CA GLN A 89 6.87 -4.20 1.67
C GLN A 89 7.50 -2.80 1.55
N ASN A 90 6.68 -1.76 1.36
CA ASN A 90 7.17 -0.38 1.27
C ASN A 90 7.94 0.08 2.52
N LEU A 91 7.61 -0.43 3.72
CA LEU A 91 8.35 -0.10 4.93
C LEU A 91 9.68 -0.86 5.02
N VAL A 92 9.72 -2.10 4.52
CA VAL A 92 10.96 -2.89 4.43
C VAL A 92 11.92 -2.25 3.45
N ASP A 93 11.46 -1.95 2.22
CA ASP A 93 12.27 -1.27 1.20
C ASP A 93 12.82 0.08 1.71
N LYS A 94 12.00 0.81 2.48
CA LYS A 94 12.44 2.05 3.12
C LYS A 94 13.49 1.82 4.20
N ALA A 95 13.37 0.76 4.99
CA ALA A 95 14.34 0.43 6.01
C ALA A 95 15.69 0.04 5.38
N GLU A 96 15.68 -0.76 4.33
CA GLU A 96 16.86 -1.13 3.53
C GLU A 96 17.54 0.12 2.96
N SER A 97 16.79 1.02 2.32
CA SER A 97 17.36 2.27 1.79
C SER A 97 17.99 3.16 2.86
N ILE A 98 17.47 3.16 4.10
CA ILE A 98 18.08 3.91 5.21
C ILE A 98 19.34 3.19 5.71
N GLN A 99 19.35 1.85 5.70
CA GLN A 99 20.54 1.07 6.05
C GLN A 99 21.69 1.35 5.07
N ASP A 100 21.44 1.26 3.76
CA ASP A 100 22.42 1.59 2.72
C ASP A 100 23.04 2.98 2.94
N HIS A 101 22.21 3.97 3.29
CA HIS A 101 22.67 5.33 3.59
C HIS A 101 23.55 5.39 4.84
N ILE A 102 23.22 4.65 5.89
CA ILE A 102 23.98 4.61 7.17
C ILE A 102 25.33 3.91 6.98
N GLU A 103 25.40 2.89 6.13
CA GLU A 103 26.67 2.21 5.82
C GLU A 103 27.72 3.17 5.30
N GLU A 104 27.33 4.08 4.41
CA GLU A 104 28.19 5.15 3.90
C GLU A 104 28.37 6.29 4.94
N ASN A 105 27.35 6.57 5.75
CA ASN A 105 27.28 7.74 6.64
C ASN A 105 27.06 7.36 8.11
N GLN A 106 28.00 6.60 8.68
CA GLN A 106 27.89 6.03 10.04
C GLN A 106 27.71 7.04 11.19
N LYS A 107 27.95 8.34 10.97
CA LYS A 107 27.80 9.41 11.97
C LYS A 107 26.47 10.16 11.88
N ASP A 108 25.59 9.76 10.97
CA ASP A 108 24.27 10.36 10.82
C ASP A 108 23.29 9.80 11.86
N GLU A 109 23.34 10.40 13.06
CA GLU A 109 22.48 10.05 14.20
C GLU A 109 20.98 10.21 13.89
N GLU A 110 20.62 11.13 12.99
CA GLU A 110 19.22 11.33 12.61
C GLU A 110 18.72 10.18 11.75
N ALA A 111 19.53 9.72 10.78
CA ALA A 111 19.23 8.54 9.99
C ALA A 111 19.12 7.27 10.85
N ILE A 112 20.04 7.07 11.81
CA ILE A 112 19.98 5.95 12.76
C ILE A 112 18.66 5.96 13.54
N ARG A 113 18.29 7.11 14.12
CA ARG A 113 16.99 7.26 14.79
C ARG A 113 15.82 6.98 13.86
N GLN A 114 15.89 7.45 12.62
CA GLN A 114 14.82 7.26 11.63
C GLN A 114 14.68 5.79 11.20
N LEU A 115 15.80 5.04 11.16
CA LEU A 115 15.80 3.59 10.95
C LEU A 115 15.06 2.89 12.09
N GLU A 116 15.42 3.16 13.34
CA GLU A 116 14.76 2.55 14.52
C GLU A 116 13.24 2.78 14.51
N LEU A 117 12.80 3.99 14.18
CA LEU A 117 11.38 4.32 14.07
C LEU A 117 10.70 3.60 12.90
N THR A 118 11.41 3.38 11.81
CA THR A 118 10.87 2.67 10.63
C THR A 118 10.71 1.19 10.95
N GLU A 119 11.70 0.56 11.58
CA GLU A 119 11.60 -0.82 12.03
C GLU A 119 10.52 -1.04 13.09
N ALA A 120 10.34 -0.09 14.02
CA ALA A 120 9.24 -0.15 14.97
C ALA A 120 7.88 -0.17 14.28
N LYS A 121 7.72 0.56 13.15
CA LYS A 121 6.51 0.50 12.32
C LYS A 121 6.40 -0.84 11.59
N VAL A 122 7.48 -1.36 11.01
CA VAL A 122 7.50 -2.68 10.36
C VAL A 122 7.01 -3.75 11.33
N ARG A 123 7.58 -3.82 12.53
CA ARG A 123 7.18 -4.79 13.58
C ARG A 123 5.71 -4.66 13.95
N LYS A 124 5.18 -3.43 14.02
CA LYS A 124 3.78 -3.17 14.33
C LYS A 124 2.82 -3.59 13.21
N ILE A 125 3.12 -3.26 11.95
CA ILE A 125 2.32 -3.69 10.79
C ILE A 125 2.36 -5.20 10.66
N ALA A 126 3.55 -5.80 10.78
CA ALA A 126 3.72 -7.23 10.72
C ALA A 126 2.92 -7.95 11.81
N SER A 127 2.85 -7.42 13.03
CA SER A 127 1.96 -7.96 14.07
C SER A 127 0.51 -7.97 13.61
N TYR A 128 0.01 -6.84 13.10
CA TYR A 128 -1.37 -6.74 12.61
C TYR A 128 -1.67 -7.75 11.49
N HIS A 129 -0.78 -7.89 10.50
CA HIS A 129 -1.00 -8.84 9.42
C HIS A 129 -0.84 -10.29 9.81
N ARG A 130 -0.04 -10.61 10.85
CA ARG A 130 -0.03 -11.95 11.44
C ARG A 130 -1.35 -12.27 12.12
N ASP A 131 -1.88 -11.32 12.90
CA ASP A 131 -3.16 -11.49 13.61
C ASP A 131 -4.34 -11.67 12.63
N GLU A 132 -4.31 -10.97 11.48
CA GLU A 132 -5.32 -11.10 10.41
C GLU A 132 -5.09 -12.32 9.49
N GLY A 133 -3.94 -12.99 9.58
CA GLY A 133 -3.61 -14.15 8.74
C GLY A 133 -3.16 -13.81 7.31
N ASN A 134 -2.81 -12.55 7.04
CA ASN A 134 -2.34 -12.09 5.72
C ASN A 134 -0.87 -12.46 5.46
N ILE A 135 -0.10 -12.75 6.51
CA ILE A 135 1.29 -13.22 6.41
C ILE A 135 1.50 -14.43 7.33
N PRO A 136 2.52 -15.28 7.08
CA PRO A 136 2.83 -16.41 7.95
C PRO A 136 3.09 -15.97 9.40
N GLU A 137 2.65 -16.76 10.38
CA GLU A 137 2.87 -16.48 11.82
C GLU A 137 4.36 -16.38 12.17
N ASP A 138 5.19 -17.16 11.47
CA ASP A 138 6.64 -17.20 11.63
C ASP A 138 7.37 -16.03 10.95
N TRP A 139 6.65 -15.14 10.25
CA TRP A 139 7.26 -14.00 9.58
C TRP A 139 7.91 -13.07 10.62
N LYS A 140 9.20 -12.79 10.41
CA LYS A 140 9.98 -11.86 11.22
C LYS A 140 10.78 -10.94 10.32
N TYR A 141 10.86 -9.69 10.73
CA TYR A 141 11.81 -8.74 10.17
C TYR A 141 13.16 -8.95 10.85
N GLU A 142 14.10 -9.50 10.11
CA GLU A 142 15.50 -9.65 10.50
C GLU A 142 16.33 -8.68 9.65
N ARG A 143 17.37 -8.10 10.27
CA ARG A 143 18.36 -7.35 9.49
C ARG A 143 19.29 -8.40 8.89
N ASP A 144 19.54 -8.32 7.59
CA ASP A 144 20.70 -9.02 7.02
C ASP A 144 21.95 -8.38 7.65
N GLU A 145 22.76 -9.18 8.34
CA GLU A 145 24.04 -8.79 8.94
C GLU A 145 25.17 -8.74 7.90
#